data_AF-A0A9J6DTM9-F1
#
_entry.id   AF-A0A9J6DTM9-F1
#
_cell.length_a   1.000
_cell.length_b   1.000
_cell.length_c   1.000
_cell.angle_alpha   90.00
_cell.angle_beta   90.00
_cell.angle_gamma   90.00
#
_symmetry.space_group_name_H-M   'P 1'
#
loop_
_entity.id
_entity.type
_entity.pdbx_description
1 polymer ?
#
loop_
_entity_poly.entity_id
_entity_poly.type
_entity_poly.pdbx_seq_one_letter_code
_entity_poly.pdbx_strand_id
1 'polypeptide(L)'
;MQASTAVGALTELFMGGLGFVGLFHRWITPLTMTPAIALIGLSNISAATEPASTSWTIAAITAALITLLSHYLTPCRPSSDMAVVKRVNDSITFFSILPIFVTVTIVWLVCHILTVHNLFPQDHAGRTDQIASIIRNTTWFRVPYPFQWGTPTAHWEPMVAMGFVSLISMMETVCDYYAYAVVAGLPPPPPRALNRGIFMEGVGCLLAGCFGSGMLCGSQDLNLGLIALTRVLNFPTRLVLPPSRPSVVQCIQAAYI
;
A
#
# COMPACT_ATOMS: atom_id res chain seq x y z
N MET A 1 21.40 1.39 -6.45
CA MET A 1 20.02 0.99 -6.10
C MET A 1 19.91 -0.49 -5.78
N GLN A 2 20.28 -1.40 -6.70
CA GLN A 2 20.20 -2.85 -6.44
C GLN A 2 21.05 -3.33 -5.25
N ALA A 3 22.27 -2.79 -5.09
CA ALA A 3 23.14 -3.12 -3.95
C ALA A 3 22.55 -2.65 -2.60
N SER A 4 21.98 -1.44 -2.57
CA SER A 4 21.36 -0.90 -1.37
C SER A 4 20.09 -1.65 -0.98
N THR A 5 19.23 -2.01 -1.94
CA THR A 5 18.06 -2.87 -1.67
C THR A 5 18.46 -4.26 -1.20
N ALA A 6 19.58 -4.82 -1.68
CA ALA A 6 20.10 -6.08 -1.17
C ALA A 6 20.50 -5.98 0.31
N VAL A 7 21.05 -4.86 0.75
CA VAL A 7 21.37 -4.63 2.18
C VAL A 7 20.10 -4.57 3.03
N GLY A 8 19.06 -3.87 2.56
CA GLY A 8 17.76 -3.87 3.25
C GLY A 8 17.14 -5.27 3.34
N ALA A 9 17.12 -5.98 2.21
CA ALA A 9 16.63 -7.37 2.14
C ALA A 9 17.38 -8.32 3.07
N LEU A 10 18.71 -8.21 3.12
CA LEU A 10 19.55 -8.98 4.04
C LEU A 10 19.23 -8.64 5.49
N THR A 11 19.00 -7.37 5.81
CA THR A 11 18.65 -6.93 7.16
C THR A 11 17.35 -7.59 7.63
N GLU A 12 16.31 -7.61 6.79
CA GLU A 12 15.05 -8.31 7.05
C GLU A 12 15.22 -9.84 7.18
N LEU A 13 15.99 -10.45 6.28
CA LEU A 13 16.33 -11.87 6.33
C LEU A 13 17.02 -12.24 7.65
N PHE A 14 18.02 -11.45 8.07
CA PHE A 14 18.74 -11.67 9.32
C PHE A 14 17.82 -11.49 10.53
N MET A 15 17.04 -10.41 10.57
CA MET A 15 16.16 -10.13 11.70
C MET A 15 15.02 -11.15 11.83
N GLY A 16 14.40 -11.54 10.71
CA GLY A 16 13.36 -12.56 10.67
C GLY A 16 13.90 -13.96 10.95
N GLY A 17 15.06 -14.31 10.39
CA GLY A 17 15.71 -15.61 10.55
C GLY A 17 16.26 -15.87 11.95
N LEU A 18 16.88 -14.87 12.58
CA LEU A 18 17.38 -14.95 13.97
C LEU A 18 16.25 -14.84 15.00
N GLY A 19 15.08 -14.38 14.56
CA GLY A 19 13.89 -14.27 15.39
C GLY A 19 13.86 -13.03 16.30
N PHE A 20 14.64 -12.01 15.96
CA PHE A 20 14.68 -10.74 16.69
C PHE A 20 13.34 -10.02 16.68
N VAL A 21 12.56 -10.15 15.60
CA VAL A 21 11.23 -9.55 15.50
C VAL A 21 10.32 -10.06 16.61
N GLY A 22 10.30 -11.37 16.82
CA GLY A 22 9.55 -12.02 17.90
C GLY A 22 10.04 -11.67 19.30
N LEU A 23 11.29 -11.22 19.46
CA LEU A 23 11.81 -10.74 20.75
C LEU A 23 11.40 -9.28 21.01
N PHE A 24 11.50 -8.43 19.99
CA PHE A 24 11.35 -6.97 20.10
C PHE A 24 9.94 -6.45 19.77
N HIS A 25 9.04 -7.29 19.26
CA HIS A 25 7.65 -6.90 18.98
C HIS A 25 6.95 -6.27 20.19
N ARG A 26 7.36 -6.61 21.42
CA ARG A 26 6.79 -6.06 22.66
C ARG A 26 7.07 -4.55 22.84
N TRP A 27 8.11 -4.01 22.21
CA TRP A 27 8.43 -2.57 22.24
C TRP A 27 7.80 -1.80 21.08
N ILE A 28 7.31 -2.51 20.06
CA ILE A 28 6.61 -1.95 18.92
C ILE A 28 5.16 -1.70 19.34
N THR A 29 4.89 -0.50 19.85
CA THR A 29 3.53 -0.09 20.22
C THR A 29 2.96 0.90 19.19
N PRO A 30 1.63 0.97 19.00
CA PRO A 30 1.01 1.99 18.15
C PRO A 30 1.43 3.42 18.51
N LEU A 31 1.70 3.66 19.81
CA LEU A 31 2.13 4.96 20.33
C LEU A 31 3.52 5.37 19.79
N THR A 32 4.43 4.42 19.61
CA THR A 32 5.76 4.66 19.05
C THR A 32 5.79 4.71 17.53
N MET A 33 4.84 4.05 16.86
CA MET A 33 4.81 3.95 15.39
C MET A 33 4.07 5.08 14.70
N THR A 34 2.99 5.59 15.30
CA THR A 34 2.25 6.74 14.78
C THR A 34 3.17 7.91 14.39
N PRO A 35 4.10 8.39 15.25
CA PRO A 35 4.98 9.48 14.87
C PRO A 35 5.98 9.10 13.76
N ALA A 36 6.45 7.85 13.72
CA ALA A 36 7.36 7.38 12.67
C ALA A 36 6.67 7.35 11.31
N ILE A 37 5.48 6.75 11.22
CA ILE A 37 4.68 6.67 9.99
C ILE A 37 4.27 8.08 9.53
N ALA A 38 3.89 8.96 10.46
CA ALA A 38 3.61 10.36 10.12
C ALA A 38 4.83 11.06 9.50
N LEU A 39 6.04 10.79 10.01
CA LEU A 39 7.28 11.36 9.47
C LEU A 39 7.60 10.82 8.06
N ILE A 40 7.39 9.53 7.82
CA ILE A 40 7.54 8.90 6.50
C ILE A 40 6.52 9.49 5.51
N GLY A 41 5.27 9.67 5.94
CA GLY A 41 4.25 10.32 5.13
C GLY A 41 4.65 11.76 4.78
N LEU A 42 5.16 12.51 5.77
CA LEU A 42 5.62 13.89 5.58
C LEU A 42 6.82 13.98 4.65
N SER A 43 7.79 13.06 4.75
CA SER A 43 8.96 13.05 3.87
C SER A 43 8.62 12.71 2.42
N ASN A 44 7.54 11.97 2.18
CA ASN A 44 7.05 11.63 0.85
C ASN A 44 6.18 12.72 0.20
N ILE A 45 5.87 13.81 0.90
CA ILE A 45 5.08 14.91 0.33
C ILE A 45 5.78 15.50 -0.90
N SER A 46 7.11 15.63 -0.89
CA SER A 46 7.87 16.17 -2.01
C SER A 46 7.70 15.34 -3.30
N ALA A 47 7.77 14.01 -3.18
CA ALA A 47 7.59 13.09 -4.30
C ALA A 47 6.16 13.16 -4.89
N ALA A 48 5.16 13.53 -4.09
CA ALA A 48 3.80 13.75 -4.56
C ALA A 48 3.57 15.17 -5.11
N THR A 49 4.17 16.19 -4.51
CA THR A 49 3.95 17.59 -4.89
C THR A 49 4.74 18.02 -6.11
N GLU A 50 5.93 17.47 -6.35
CA GLU A 50 6.75 17.77 -7.53
C GLU A 50 6.00 17.50 -8.84
N PRO A 51 5.46 16.29 -9.11
CA PRO A 51 4.65 16.06 -10.31
C PRO A 51 3.34 16.85 -10.30
N ALA A 52 2.70 17.05 -9.14
CA ALA A 52 1.46 17.82 -9.03
C ALA A 52 1.66 19.33 -9.33
N SER A 53 2.84 19.87 -9.05
CA SER A 53 3.17 21.28 -9.27
C SER A 53 3.20 21.68 -10.74
N THR A 54 3.40 20.71 -11.64
CA THR A 54 3.39 20.92 -13.09
C THR A 54 2.04 21.40 -13.61
N SER A 55 0.94 20.99 -12.96
CA SER A 55 -0.41 21.36 -13.36
C SER A 55 -1.35 21.40 -12.15
N TRP A 56 -1.34 22.54 -11.46
CA TRP A 56 -2.15 22.78 -10.27
C TRP A 56 -3.65 22.49 -10.49
N THR A 57 -4.18 22.77 -11.68
CA THR A 57 -5.59 22.54 -12.03
C THR A 57 -5.94 21.05 -12.05
N ILE A 58 -5.12 20.21 -12.69
CA ILE A 58 -5.36 18.77 -12.77
C ILE A 58 -5.20 18.16 -11.37
N ALA A 59 -4.19 18.60 -10.60
CA ALA A 59 -3.99 18.17 -9.23
C ALA A 59 -5.20 18.52 -8.32
N ALA A 60 -5.71 19.75 -8.41
CA ALA A 60 -6.87 20.20 -7.64
C ALA A 60 -8.14 19.43 -8.02
N ILE A 61 -8.38 19.19 -9.31
CA ILE A 61 -9.51 18.37 -9.79
C ILE A 61 -9.40 16.95 -9.26
N THR A 62 -8.21 16.36 -9.30
CA THR A 62 -7.97 15.00 -8.80
C THR A 62 -8.24 14.91 -7.29
N ALA A 63 -7.75 15.88 -6.51
CA ALA A 63 -7.98 15.96 -5.07
C ALA A 63 -9.46 16.20 -4.71
N ALA A 64 -10.16 17.06 -5.46
CA ALA A 64 -11.58 17.30 -5.25
C ALA A 64 -12.42 16.07 -5.61
N LEU A 65 -12.09 15.40 -6.72
CA LEU A 65 -12.83 14.24 -7.19
C LEU A 65 -12.61 13.02 -6.28
N ILE A 66 -11.39 12.78 -5.81
CA ILE A 66 -11.12 11.66 -4.89
C ILE A 66 -11.83 11.86 -3.55
N THR A 67 -11.84 13.08 -3.02
CA THR A 67 -12.51 13.41 -1.75
C THR A 67 -14.03 13.33 -1.89
N LEU A 68 -14.60 13.89 -2.95
CA LEU A 68 -16.04 13.82 -3.22
C LEU A 68 -16.48 12.37 -3.44
N LEU A 69 -15.76 11.60 -4.24
CA LEU A 69 -16.08 10.22 -4.54
C LEU A 69 -15.92 9.33 -3.30
N SER A 70 -14.89 9.56 -2.48
CA SER A 70 -14.74 8.87 -1.19
C SER A 70 -15.89 9.19 -0.24
N HIS A 71 -16.39 10.42 -0.22
CA HIS A 71 -17.51 10.81 0.64
C HIS A 71 -18.85 10.25 0.14
N TYR A 72 -19.08 10.29 -1.18
CA TYR A 72 -20.32 9.82 -1.81
C TYR A 72 -20.43 8.29 -1.85
N LEU A 73 -19.30 7.58 -2.02
CA LEU A 73 -19.25 6.11 -2.00
C LEU A 73 -19.12 5.53 -0.59
N THR A 74 -19.17 6.35 0.47
CA THR A 74 -19.21 5.82 1.83
C THR A 74 -20.60 5.21 2.10
N PRO A 75 -20.70 3.90 2.39
CA PRO A 75 -21.99 3.24 2.52
C PRO A 75 -22.77 3.78 3.73
N CYS A 76 -24.00 4.24 3.50
CA CYS A 76 -24.94 4.48 4.59
C CYS A 76 -25.34 3.13 5.19
N ARG A 77 -25.07 2.89 6.49
CA ARG A 77 -25.53 1.67 7.18
C ARG A 77 -27.05 1.55 7.05
N PRO A 78 -27.59 0.61 6.24
CA PRO A 78 -29.03 0.47 6.15
C PRO A 78 -29.54 -0.18 7.43
N SER A 79 -30.49 0.48 8.10
CA SER A 79 -31.14 -0.01 9.33
C SER A 79 -32.20 -1.10 9.04
N SER A 80 -32.38 -1.54 7.78
CA SER A 80 -33.50 -2.38 7.37
C SER A 80 -33.09 -3.83 7.06
N ASP A 81 -33.87 -4.79 7.57
CA ASP A 81 -33.69 -6.24 7.38
C ASP A 81 -34.02 -6.76 5.96
N MET A 82 -34.19 -5.87 4.99
CA MET A 82 -34.59 -6.24 3.64
C MET A 82 -33.38 -6.78 2.84
N ALA A 83 -33.44 -8.06 2.43
CA ALA A 83 -32.34 -8.74 1.74
C ALA A 83 -31.85 -8.04 0.45
N VAL A 84 -32.74 -7.32 -0.24
CA VAL A 84 -32.40 -6.54 -1.46
C VAL A 84 -31.57 -5.30 -1.11
N VAL A 85 -31.93 -4.58 -0.04
CA VAL A 85 -31.18 -3.41 0.45
C VAL A 85 -29.79 -3.82 0.91
N LYS A 86 -29.68 -4.99 1.55
CA LYS A 86 -28.40 -5.58 1.96
C LYS A 86 -27.50 -5.91 0.75
N ARG A 87 -28.04 -6.55 -0.29
CA ARG A 87 -27.27 -6.91 -1.50
C ARG A 87 -26.79 -5.69 -2.30
N VAL A 88 -27.60 -4.64 -2.37
CA VAL A 88 -27.20 -3.36 -2.99
C VAL A 88 -26.15 -2.65 -2.15
N ASN A 89 -26.30 -2.64 -0.82
CA ASN A 89 -25.32 -2.04 0.10
C ASN A 89 -23.97 -2.76 0.07
N ASP A 90 -23.95 -4.09 -0.01
CA ASP A 90 -22.71 -4.88 -0.13
C ASP A 90 -21.97 -4.56 -1.46
N SER A 91 -22.73 -4.34 -2.55
CA SER A 91 -22.16 -3.94 -3.84
C SER A 91 -21.58 -2.51 -3.79
N ILE A 92 -22.27 -1.56 -3.15
CA ILE A 92 -21.78 -0.18 -2.96
C ILE A 92 -20.53 -0.16 -2.06
N THR A 93 -20.49 -1.02 -1.03
CA THR A 93 -19.34 -1.16 -0.11
C THR A 93 -18.08 -1.64 -0.84
N PHE A 94 -18.22 -2.49 -1.86
CA PHE A 94 -17.09 -2.90 -2.71
C PHE A 94 -16.53 -1.73 -3.53
N PHE A 95 -17.38 -0.84 -4.03
CA PHE A 95 -16.95 0.36 -4.75
C PHE A 95 -16.28 1.41 -3.87
N SER A 96 -16.45 1.35 -2.54
CA SER A 96 -15.81 2.27 -1.58
C SER A 96 -14.29 2.13 -1.47
N ILE A 97 -13.69 1.03 -1.96
CA ILE A 97 -12.21 0.85 -2.03
C ILE A 97 -11.64 1.30 -3.38
N LEU A 98 -12.49 1.39 -4.40
CA LEU A 98 -12.15 1.79 -5.76
C LEU A 98 -12.14 3.31 -6.06
N PRO A 99 -12.43 4.28 -5.14
CA PRO A 99 -12.46 5.70 -5.51
C PRO A 99 -11.16 6.16 -6.19
N ILE A 100 -10.01 5.67 -5.71
CA ILE A 100 -8.70 6.02 -6.26
C ILE A 100 -8.62 5.63 -7.75
N PHE A 101 -8.95 4.37 -8.08
CA PHE A 101 -8.90 3.88 -9.47
C PHE A 101 -9.92 4.59 -10.37
N VAL A 102 -11.12 4.84 -9.87
CA VAL A 102 -12.19 5.53 -10.61
C VAL A 102 -11.78 6.98 -10.88
N THR A 103 -11.28 7.70 -9.88
CA THR A 103 -10.78 9.07 -10.04
C THR A 103 -9.65 9.14 -11.05
N VAL A 104 -8.63 8.27 -10.94
CA VAL A 104 -7.51 8.25 -11.89
C VAL A 104 -8.00 8.00 -13.32
N THR A 105 -8.94 7.08 -13.51
CA THR A 105 -9.51 6.78 -14.83
C THR A 105 -10.27 7.98 -15.40
N ILE A 106 -11.11 8.64 -14.60
CA ILE A 106 -11.87 9.82 -15.05
C ILE A 106 -10.93 10.97 -15.40
N VAL A 107 -9.99 11.30 -14.53
CA VAL A 107 -9.03 12.39 -14.77
C VAL A 107 -8.18 12.09 -16.00
N TRP A 108 -7.69 10.87 -16.15
CA TRP A 108 -6.93 10.45 -17.33
C TRP A 108 -7.76 10.58 -18.62
N LEU A 109 -9.04 10.15 -18.61
CA LEU A 109 -9.94 10.30 -19.76
C LEU A 109 -10.16 11.77 -20.13
N VAL A 110 -10.36 12.64 -19.15
CA VAL A 110 -10.48 14.09 -19.37
C VAL A 110 -9.19 14.63 -19.99
N CYS A 111 -8.02 14.27 -19.45
CA CYS A 111 -6.73 14.67 -20.01
C CYS A 111 -6.55 14.16 -21.45
N HIS A 112 -6.96 12.93 -21.74
CA HIS A 112 -6.92 12.36 -23.09
C HIS A 112 -7.84 13.12 -24.07
N ILE A 113 -9.09 13.41 -23.69
CA ILE A 113 -10.03 14.19 -24.52
C ILE A 113 -9.45 15.58 -24.83
N LEU A 114 -8.93 16.28 -23.81
CA LEU A 114 -8.29 17.58 -23.97
C LEU A 114 -7.04 17.52 -24.86
N THR A 115 -6.31 16.41 -24.80
CA THR A 115 -5.14 16.15 -25.65
C THR A 115 -5.55 15.99 -27.13
N VAL A 116 -6.59 15.19 -27.41
CA VAL A 116 -7.11 14.97 -28.79
C VAL A 116 -7.63 16.27 -29.41
N HIS A 117 -8.30 17.11 -28.61
CA HIS A 117 -8.77 18.42 -29.06
C HIS A 117 -7.67 19.50 -29.13
N ASN A 118 -6.41 19.15 -28.85
CA ASN A 118 -5.25 20.06 -28.83
C ASN A 118 -5.45 21.31 -27.95
N LEU A 119 -6.23 21.17 -26.88
CA LEU A 119 -6.47 22.25 -25.91
C LEU A 119 -5.27 22.45 -24.97
N PHE A 120 -4.43 21.42 -24.81
CA PHE A 120 -3.18 21.53 -24.07
C PHE A 120 -2.01 21.96 -24.98
N PRO A 121 -1.19 22.95 -24.56
CA PRO A 121 0.08 23.26 -25.21
C PRO A 121 0.96 22.01 -25.36
N GLN A 122 1.78 21.93 -26.41
CA GLN A 122 2.59 20.75 -26.72
C GLN A 122 3.54 20.36 -25.56
N ASP A 123 4.00 21.34 -24.78
CA ASP A 123 4.92 21.13 -23.63
C ASP A 123 4.20 20.88 -22.30
N HIS A 124 2.87 20.80 -22.29
CA HIS A 124 2.11 20.65 -21.06
C HIS A 124 2.21 19.23 -20.50
N ALA A 125 2.64 19.08 -19.24
CA ALA A 125 2.83 17.78 -18.57
C ALA A 125 1.57 16.88 -18.53
N GLY A 126 0.39 17.49 -18.62
CA GLY A 126 -0.90 16.78 -18.66
C GLY A 126 -1.24 16.12 -20.01
N ARG A 127 -0.40 16.25 -21.05
CA ARG A 127 -0.66 15.61 -22.36
C ARG A 127 -0.38 14.11 -22.32
N THR A 128 -1.37 13.34 -22.73
CA THR A 128 -1.27 11.87 -22.76
C THR A 128 -0.41 11.33 -23.90
N ASP A 129 -0.12 12.14 -24.93
CA ASP A 129 0.66 11.74 -26.11
C ASP A 129 2.16 11.57 -25.84
N GLN A 130 2.69 12.15 -24.76
CA GLN A 130 4.14 12.19 -24.49
C GLN A 130 4.76 10.79 -24.38
N ILE A 131 3.99 9.81 -23.90
CA ILE A 131 4.43 8.41 -23.70
C ILE A 131 3.99 7.52 -24.88
N ALA A 132 3.18 8.02 -25.82
CA ALA A 132 2.62 7.23 -26.92
C ALA A 132 3.70 6.63 -27.84
N SER A 133 4.82 7.33 -28.04
CA SER A 133 5.96 6.86 -28.83
C SER A 133 6.66 5.65 -28.18
N ILE A 134 6.74 5.63 -26.85
CA ILE A 134 7.32 4.53 -26.08
C ILE A 134 6.43 3.29 -26.23
N ILE A 135 5.11 3.44 -26.04
CA ILE A 135 4.14 2.34 -26.15
C ILE A 135 4.17 1.70 -27.55
N ARG A 136 4.30 2.51 -28.60
CA ARG A 136 4.41 2.01 -29.99
C ARG A 136 5.69 1.22 -30.26
N ASN A 137 6.78 1.56 -29.58
CA ASN A 137 8.10 0.97 -29.79
C ASN A 137 8.39 -0.21 -28.84
N THR A 138 7.55 -0.45 -27.84
CA THR A 138 7.74 -1.54 -26.88
C THR A 138 7.30 -2.89 -27.44
N THR A 139 8.01 -3.96 -27.07
CA THR A 139 7.60 -5.33 -27.39
C THR A 139 6.41 -5.75 -26.53
N TRP A 140 5.47 -6.50 -27.12
CA TRP A 140 4.29 -7.02 -26.41
C TRP A 140 4.64 -7.92 -25.23
N PHE A 141 5.73 -8.69 -25.34
CA PHE A 141 6.24 -9.53 -24.27
C PHE A 141 7.69 -9.16 -23.97
N ARG A 142 8.00 -8.97 -22.69
CA ARG A 142 9.35 -8.75 -22.20
C ARG A 142 9.50 -9.49 -20.88
N VAL A 143 10.36 -10.49 -20.86
CA VAL A 143 10.72 -11.19 -19.63
C VAL A 143 11.86 -10.42 -18.96
N PRO A 144 11.69 -9.89 -17.74
CA PRO A 144 12.78 -9.23 -17.04
C PRO A 144 13.78 -10.30 -16.59
N TYR A 145 15.05 -10.12 -16.96
CA TYR A 145 16.13 -10.98 -16.47
C TYR A 145 16.75 -10.36 -15.21
N PRO A 146 17.20 -11.17 -14.23
CA PRO A 146 17.91 -10.63 -13.08
C PRO A 146 19.15 -9.85 -13.55
N PHE A 147 19.41 -8.72 -12.90
CA PHE A 147 20.52 -7.80 -13.22
C PHE A 147 20.50 -7.18 -14.62
N GLN A 148 19.35 -7.17 -15.32
CA GLN A 148 19.26 -6.56 -16.67
C GLN A 148 19.53 -5.05 -16.71
N TRP A 149 19.42 -4.35 -15.58
CA TRP A 149 19.71 -2.91 -15.47
C TRP A 149 21.15 -2.60 -15.04
N GLY A 150 22.03 -3.60 -15.12
CA GLY A 150 23.44 -3.49 -14.74
C GLY A 150 23.78 -4.22 -13.45
N THR A 151 25.07 -4.24 -13.12
CA THR A 151 25.59 -4.85 -11.90
C THR A 151 25.35 -3.98 -10.67
N PRO A 152 25.14 -4.58 -9.49
CA PRO A 152 24.89 -3.83 -8.25
C PRO A 152 26.10 -2.93 -7.90
N THR A 153 25.93 -1.62 -8.00
CA THR A 153 26.94 -0.64 -7.60
C THR A 153 26.84 -0.36 -6.10
N ALA A 154 27.90 -0.72 -5.37
CA ALA A 154 27.98 -0.54 -3.92
C ALA A 154 28.42 0.90 -3.59
N HIS A 155 27.46 1.72 -3.15
CA HIS A 155 27.72 3.02 -2.56
C HIS A 155 27.30 2.96 -1.09
N TRP A 156 28.20 3.34 -0.20
CA TRP A 156 27.98 3.15 1.25
C TRP A 156 26.80 3.97 1.79
N GLU A 157 26.60 5.20 1.30
CA GLU A 157 25.51 6.11 1.74
C GLU A 157 24.12 5.49 1.56
N PRO A 158 23.67 5.09 0.34
CA PRO A 158 22.36 4.48 0.17
C PRO A 158 22.26 3.08 0.78
N MET A 159 23.38 2.37 0.98
CA MET A 159 23.37 1.06 1.64
C MET A 159 23.01 1.18 3.12
N VAL A 160 23.63 2.13 3.83
CA VAL A 160 23.31 2.41 5.23
C VAL A 160 21.88 2.94 5.36
N ALA A 161 21.48 3.88 4.50
CA ALA A 161 20.13 4.41 4.49
C ALA A 161 19.09 3.30 4.29
N MET A 162 19.30 2.40 3.32
CA MET A 162 18.36 1.31 3.05
C MET A 162 18.28 0.29 4.20
N GLY A 163 19.37 0.10 4.96
CA GLY A 163 19.32 -0.67 6.20
C GLY A 163 18.36 -0.06 7.22
N PHE A 164 18.39 1.26 7.44
CA PHE A 164 17.42 1.91 8.31
C PHE A 164 16.00 1.86 7.76
N VAL A 165 15.82 2.06 6.45
CA VAL A 165 14.50 1.95 5.80
C VAL A 165 13.92 0.55 5.99
N SER A 166 14.72 -0.52 5.88
CA SER A 166 14.23 -1.89 6.16
C SER A 166 13.79 -2.09 7.61
N LEU A 167 14.47 -1.49 8.59
CA LEU A 167 14.04 -1.58 10.00
C LEU A 167 12.69 -0.91 10.21
N ILE A 168 12.46 0.23 9.54
CA ILE A 168 11.20 0.95 9.58
C ILE A 168 10.10 0.15 8.87
N SER A 169 10.39 -0.43 7.69
CA SER A 169 9.47 -1.31 6.96
C SER A 169 9.03 -2.51 7.80
N MET A 170 9.99 -3.17 8.46
CA MET A 170 9.69 -4.26 9.38
C MET A 170 8.76 -3.83 10.53
N MET A 171 9.00 -2.64 11.08
CA MET A 171 8.20 -2.07 12.16
C MET A 171 6.76 -1.80 11.70
N GLU A 172 6.59 -1.28 10.48
CA GLU A 172 5.29 -1.09 9.80
C GLU A 172 4.59 -2.44 9.59
N THR A 173 5.27 -3.43 8.99
CA THR A 173 4.70 -4.76 8.74
C THR A 173 4.24 -5.46 10.03
N VAL A 174 4.99 -5.31 11.13
CA VAL A 174 4.55 -5.86 12.43
C VAL A 174 3.23 -5.22 12.86
N CYS A 175 3.10 -3.90 12.76
CA CYS A 175 1.85 -3.21 13.07
C CYS A 175 0.69 -3.68 12.20
N ASP A 176 0.95 -3.90 10.92
CA ASP A 176 -0.05 -4.41 9.98
C ASP A 176 -0.53 -5.78 10.42
N TYR A 177 0.35 -6.70 10.81
CA TYR A 177 -0.06 -8.02 11.31
C TYR A 177 -1.00 -7.94 12.52
N TYR A 178 -0.76 -6.99 13.43
CA TYR A 178 -1.68 -6.73 14.55
C TYR A 178 -3.00 -6.12 14.07
N ALA A 179 -2.97 -5.18 13.13
CA ALA A 179 -4.16 -4.59 12.57
C ALA A 179 -5.01 -5.62 11.82
N TYR A 180 -4.38 -6.50 11.03
CA TYR A 180 -5.03 -7.65 10.38
C TYR A 180 -5.67 -8.57 11.41
N ALA A 181 -4.98 -8.90 12.52
CA ALA A 181 -5.55 -9.74 13.57
C ALA A 181 -6.80 -9.10 14.20
N VAL A 182 -6.77 -7.79 14.51
CA VAL A 182 -7.91 -7.06 15.07
C VAL A 182 -9.08 -7.00 14.08
N VAL A 183 -8.82 -6.66 12.81
CA VAL A 183 -9.83 -6.60 11.75
C VAL A 183 -10.45 -7.98 11.48
N ALA A 184 -9.63 -9.02 11.55
CA ALA A 184 -10.04 -10.42 11.41
C ALA A 184 -10.68 -11.01 12.68
N GLY A 185 -10.68 -10.30 13.81
CA GLY A 185 -11.14 -10.86 15.09
C GLY A 185 -10.35 -12.11 15.54
N LEU A 186 -9.09 -12.21 15.13
CA LEU A 186 -8.18 -13.30 15.47
C LEU A 186 -7.31 -12.91 16.68
N PRO A 187 -6.81 -13.90 17.45
CA PRO A 187 -5.82 -13.62 18.49
C PRO A 187 -4.55 -13.00 17.88
N PRO A 188 -3.75 -12.26 18.67
CA PRO A 188 -2.52 -11.65 18.18
C PRO A 188 -1.58 -12.71 17.58
N PRO A 189 -0.86 -12.38 16.50
CA PRO A 189 -0.01 -13.32 15.79
C PRO A 189 1.09 -13.86 16.71
N PRO A 190 1.35 -15.18 16.73
CA PRO A 190 2.42 -15.73 17.55
C PRO A 190 3.80 -15.26 17.04
N PRO A 191 4.81 -15.09 17.92
CA PRO A 191 6.13 -14.57 17.54
C PRO A 191 6.82 -15.34 16.40
N ARG A 192 6.59 -16.65 16.33
CA ARG A 192 7.13 -17.50 15.25
C ARG A 192 6.52 -17.18 13.88
N ALA A 193 5.25 -16.76 13.83
CA ALA A 193 4.61 -16.34 12.59
C ALA A 193 5.14 -14.98 12.14
N LEU A 194 5.34 -14.04 13.06
CA LEU A 194 5.96 -12.73 12.78
C LEU A 194 7.36 -12.91 12.16
N ASN A 195 8.21 -13.70 12.79
CA ASN A 195 9.57 -13.99 12.30
C ASN A 195 9.57 -14.59 10.88
N ARG A 196 8.66 -15.53 10.61
CA ARG A 196 8.52 -16.14 9.29
C ARG A 196 7.98 -15.17 8.24
N GLY A 197 7.04 -14.30 8.63
CA GLY A 197 6.49 -13.26 7.76
C GLY A 197 7.58 -12.32 7.27
N ILE A 198 8.34 -11.73 8.20
CA ILE A 198 9.45 -10.81 7.89
C ILE A 198 10.58 -11.52 7.13
N PHE A 199 10.89 -12.77 7.46
CA PHE A 199 11.87 -13.54 6.68
C PHE A 199 11.45 -13.67 5.21
N MET A 200 10.17 -13.99 4.95
CA MET A 200 9.64 -14.10 3.59
C MET A 200 9.57 -12.75 2.86
N GLU A 201 9.33 -11.66 3.59
CA GLU A 201 9.43 -10.29 3.08
C GLU A 201 10.85 -10.01 2.57
N GLY A 202 11.88 -10.29 3.38
CA GLY A 202 13.28 -10.14 3.00
C GLY A 202 13.68 -11.00 1.79
N VAL A 203 13.14 -12.22 1.66
CA VAL A 203 13.30 -13.04 0.43
C VAL A 203 12.69 -12.31 -0.78
N GLY A 204 11.48 -11.76 -0.61
CA GLY A 204 10.82 -10.96 -1.63
C GLY A 204 11.64 -9.73 -2.04
N CYS A 205 12.15 -8.98 -1.07
CA CYS A 205 13.03 -7.83 -1.27
C CYS A 205 14.31 -8.19 -2.04
N LEU A 206 14.90 -9.35 -1.74
CA LEU A 206 16.11 -9.81 -2.42
C LEU A 206 15.83 -10.12 -3.88
N LEU A 207 14.73 -10.84 -4.16
CA LEU A 207 14.29 -11.11 -5.53
C LEU A 207 13.96 -9.82 -6.26
N ALA A 208 13.20 -8.92 -5.63
CA ALA A 208 12.84 -7.62 -6.19
C ALA A 208 14.10 -6.82 -6.55
N GLY A 209 15.10 -6.77 -5.67
CA GLY A 209 16.39 -6.13 -5.93
C GLY A 209 17.16 -6.76 -7.10
N CYS A 210 17.16 -8.09 -7.23
CA CYS A 210 17.74 -8.78 -8.39
C CYS A 210 17.03 -8.41 -9.70
N PHE A 211 15.70 -8.29 -9.66
CA PHE A 211 14.89 -7.78 -10.77
C PHE A 211 14.81 -6.24 -10.80
N GLY A 212 15.80 -5.53 -10.24
CA GLY A 212 15.93 -4.08 -10.40
C GLY A 212 14.83 -3.23 -9.75
N SER A 213 13.95 -3.82 -8.94
CA SER A 213 13.03 -3.06 -8.09
C SER A 213 13.85 -2.32 -7.04
N GLY A 214 13.76 -0.99 -7.03
CA GLY A 214 14.42 -0.12 -6.05
C GLY A 214 13.66 -0.01 -4.72
N MET A 215 12.60 -0.78 -4.52
CA MET A 215 11.71 -0.73 -3.36
C MET A 215 11.78 -2.04 -2.58
N LEU A 216 11.63 -1.94 -1.26
CA LEU A 216 11.43 -3.09 -0.39
C LEU A 216 9.99 -3.61 -0.56
N CYS A 217 9.83 -4.92 -0.51
CA CYS A 217 8.55 -5.59 -0.38
C CYS A 217 8.07 -5.47 1.06
N GLY A 218 6.75 -5.42 1.27
CA GLY A 218 6.15 -5.35 2.60
C GLY A 218 4.67 -5.68 2.56
N SER A 219 4.01 -5.63 3.72
CA SER A 219 2.55 -5.65 3.77
C SER A 219 1.96 -4.39 3.15
N GLN A 220 0.70 -4.48 2.70
CA GLN A 220 0.04 -3.39 2.00
C GLN A 220 -1.26 -3.02 2.70
N ASP A 221 -1.37 -1.78 3.18
CA ASP A 221 -2.54 -1.26 3.90
C ASP A 221 -3.84 -1.30 3.10
N LEU A 222 -3.76 -1.19 1.77
CA LEU A 222 -4.94 -1.31 0.90
C LEU A 222 -5.61 -2.69 1.05
N ASN A 223 -4.83 -3.74 1.29
CA ASN A 223 -5.37 -5.08 1.52
C ASN A 223 -6.06 -5.16 2.90
N LEU A 224 -5.54 -4.47 3.93
CA LEU A 224 -6.19 -4.35 5.23
C LEU A 224 -7.54 -3.64 5.11
N GLY A 225 -7.59 -2.52 4.38
CA GLY A 225 -8.84 -1.80 4.09
C GLY A 225 -9.85 -2.68 3.35
N LEU A 226 -9.39 -3.45 2.36
CA LEU A 226 -10.23 -4.39 1.62
C LEU A 226 -10.81 -5.49 2.53
N ILE A 227 -10.01 -6.09 3.41
CA ILE A 227 -10.49 -7.10 4.37
C ILE A 227 -11.46 -6.50 5.38
N ALA A 228 -11.19 -5.29 5.88
CA ALA A 228 -12.06 -4.61 6.84
C ALA A 228 -13.48 -4.35 6.28
N LEU A 229 -13.56 -4.10 4.98
CA LEU A 229 -14.81 -3.82 4.27
C LEU A 229 -15.50 -5.08 3.75
N THR A 230 -14.77 -5.97 3.08
CA THR A 230 -15.34 -7.19 2.48
C THR A 230 -15.63 -8.28 3.51
N ARG A 231 -14.93 -8.26 4.66
CA ARG A 231 -15.02 -9.29 5.70
C ARG A 231 -14.70 -10.71 5.19
N VAL A 232 -13.94 -10.80 4.10
CA VAL A 232 -13.52 -12.08 3.52
C VAL A 232 -12.04 -12.32 3.82
N LEU A 233 -11.76 -13.47 4.43
CA LEU A 233 -10.41 -14.00 4.64
C LEU A 233 -10.35 -15.38 3.99
N ASN A 234 -9.53 -15.55 2.95
CA ASN A 234 -9.37 -16.84 2.26
C ASN A 234 -7.89 -17.23 2.20
N PHE A 235 -7.46 -18.12 3.11
CA PHE A 235 -6.23 -18.93 3.05
C PHE A 235 -6.39 -20.10 4.05
N PRO A 236 -6.01 -21.36 3.73
CA PRO A 236 -6.94 -22.45 3.36
C PRO A 236 -8.12 -22.75 4.32
N THR A 237 -8.27 -22.06 5.45
CA THR A 237 -9.45 -22.06 6.31
C THR A 237 -10.42 -20.98 5.88
N ARG A 238 -11.56 -21.40 5.33
CA ARG A 238 -12.69 -20.54 4.92
C ARG A 238 -13.37 -19.94 6.16
N LEU A 239 -12.77 -18.92 6.75
CA LEU A 239 -13.32 -18.19 7.90
C LEU A 239 -14.13 -17.00 7.39
N VAL A 240 -15.44 -17.19 7.26
CA VAL A 240 -16.37 -16.07 7.12
C VAL A 240 -16.49 -15.44 8.51
N LEU A 241 -16.09 -14.17 8.64
CA LEU A 241 -16.15 -13.46 9.90
C LEU A 241 -17.61 -13.36 10.37
N PRO A 242 -17.91 -13.65 11.65
CA PRO A 242 -19.27 -13.55 12.15
C PRO A 242 -19.78 -12.09 12.09
N PRO A 243 -21.08 -11.88 11.83
CA PRO A 243 -21.66 -10.55 11.85
C PRO A 243 -21.61 -9.98 13.29
N SER A 244 -20.94 -8.83 13.42
CA SER A 244 -20.88 -7.95 14.59
C SER A 244 -20.37 -8.52 15.92
N ARG A 245 -19.22 -8.02 16.37
CA ARG A 245 -19.03 -7.55 17.75
C ARG A 245 -18.76 -6.05 17.70
N PRO A 246 -19.12 -5.29 18.74
CA PRO A 246 -19.31 -3.85 18.62
C PRO A 246 -17.98 -3.11 18.35
N SER A 247 -18.11 -1.83 18.02
CA SER A 247 -17.05 -0.94 17.53
C SER A 247 -15.67 -1.21 18.16
N VAL A 248 -14.61 -1.09 17.35
CA VAL A 248 -13.20 -1.15 17.79
C VAL A 248 -12.95 -0.29 19.05
N VAL A 249 -13.72 0.79 19.22
CA VAL A 249 -13.77 1.65 20.41
C VAL A 249 -14.17 0.89 21.69
N GLN A 250 -15.16 -0.01 21.64
CA GLN A 250 -15.59 -0.81 22.79
C GLN A 250 -14.61 -1.94 23.15
N CYS A 251 -13.90 -2.52 22.16
CA CYS A 251 -12.84 -3.48 22.45
C CYS A 251 -11.59 -2.82 23.06
N ILE A 252 -11.26 -1.58 22.68
CA ILE A 252 -10.18 -0.81 23.32
C ILE A 252 -10.56 -0.42 24.75
N GLN A 253 -11.83 -0.05 25.01
CA GLN A 253 -12.30 0.25 26.36
C GLN A 253 -12.38 -0.98 27.28
N ALA A 254 -12.64 -2.17 26.75
CA ALA A 254 -12.66 -3.41 27.54
C ALA A 254 -11.28 -3.99 27.86
N ALA A 255 -10.21 -3.50 27.20
CA ALA A 255 -8.83 -3.91 27.46
C ALA A 255 -8.10 -3.01 28.49
N TYR A 256 -8.75 -1.93 28.94
CA TYR A 256 -8.20 -0.92 29.85
C TYR A 256 -9.10 -0.67 31.10
N ILE A 257 -9.92 -1.65 31.45
CA ILE A 257 -10.58 -1.80 32.77
C ILE A 257 -10.27 -3.21 33.25
#